data_AF-A0A6G3UAF4-F1
#
_entry.id   AF-A0A6G3UAF4-F1
#
_cell.length_a   1.000
_cell.length_b   1.000
_cell.length_c   1.000
_cell.angle_alpha   90.00
_cell.angle_beta   90.00
_cell.angle_gamma   90.00
#
_symmetry.space_group_name_H-M   'P 1'
#
loop_
_entity.id
_entity.type
_entity.pdbx_description
1 polymer ?
#
loop_
_entity_poly.entity_id
_entity_poly.type
_entity_poly.pdbx_seq_one_letter_code
_entity_poly.pdbx_strand_id
1 'polypeptide(L)' 'DAAAGRLRARGLLDGEGELTDAGVALRRELEAETDRLDRAPYEHLGAEGVERLTELASGLTGRALAAGAFPAGMVGKG' A
#
# COMPACT_ATOMS: atom_id res chain seq x y z
N ASP A 1 6.82 16.10 -3.08
CA ASP A 1 6.78 17.24 -2.13
C ASP A 1 5.40 17.73 -1.72
N ALA A 2 4.49 18.11 -2.63
CA ALA A 2 3.19 18.68 -2.24
C ALA A 2 2.32 17.75 -1.36
N ALA A 3 2.30 16.44 -1.64
CA ALA A 3 1.59 15.46 -0.82
C ALA A 3 2.19 15.34 0.59
N ALA A 4 3.52 15.16 0.68
CA ALA A 4 4.24 15.11 1.95
C ALA A 4 4.06 16.41 2.76
N GLY A 5 4.09 17.58 2.12
CA GLY A 5 3.83 18.87 2.76
C GLY A 5 2.45 18.96 3.40
N ARG A 6 1.40 18.46 2.73
CA ARG A 6 0.06 18.39 3.32
C ARG A 6 -0.04 17.41 4.49
N LEU A 7 0.67 16.29 4.43
CA LEU A 7 0.70 15.32 5.52
C LEU A 7 1.44 15.88 6.74
N ARG A 8 2.55 16.60 6.55
CA ARG A 8 3.24 17.34 7.62
C ARG A 8 2.38 18.45 8.22
N ALA A 9 1.70 19.24 7.38
CA ALA A 9 0.78 20.29 7.85
C ALA A 9 -0.38 19.73 8.70
N ARG A 10 -0.73 18.45 8.51
CA ARG A 10 -1.72 17.72 9.31
C ARG A 10 -1.11 17.00 10.53
N GLY A 11 0.20 17.12 10.75
CA GLY A 11 0.91 16.44 11.84
C GLY A 11 1.04 14.92 11.66
N LEU A 12 0.86 14.39 10.45
CA LEU A 12 0.92 12.95 10.17
C LEU A 12 2.33 12.49 9.79
N LEU A 13 3.14 13.38 9.24
CA LEU A 13 4.57 13.17 8.99
C LEU A 13 5.40 14.19 9.77
N ASP A 14 6.60 13.79 10.18
CA ASP A 14 7.61 14.68 10.77
C ASP A 14 8.45 15.42 9.70
N GLY A 15 9.48 16.15 10.15
CA GLY A 15 10.36 16.93 9.29
C GLY A 15 11.18 16.06 8.33
N GLU A 16 11.52 14.86 8.79
CA GLU A 16 12.31 13.84 8.11
C GLU A 16 11.46 13.02 7.13
N GLY A 17 10.13 13.09 7.25
CA GLY A 17 9.17 12.39 6.41
C GLY A 17 8.74 11.02 6.95
N GLU A 18 9.03 10.72 8.22
CA GLU A 18 8.52 9.53 8.90
C GLU A 18 7.13 9.81 9.48
N LEU A 19 6.36 8.75 9.74
CA LEU A 19 5.06 8.87 10.39
C LEU A 19 5.24 9.28 11.85
N THR A 20 4.46 10.27 12.27
CA THR A 20 4.26 10.57 13.70
C THR A 20 3.36 9.51 14.35
N ASP A 21 3.19 9.55 15.67
CA ASP A 21 2.21 8.69 16.36
C ASP A 21 0.79 8.84 15.79
N ALA A 22 0.39 10.07 15.46
CA ALA A 22 -0.89 10.33 14.79
C ALA A 22 -0.94 9.75 13.37
N GLY A 23 0.18 9.80 12.64
CA GLY A 23 0.34 9.17 11.33
C GLY A 23 0.21 7.65 11.40
N VAL A 24 0.84 7.01 12.38
CA VAL A 24 0.77 5.56 12.61
C VAL A 24 -0.67 5.15 12.98
N ALA A 25 -1.33 5.91 13.86
CA ALA A 25 -2.72 5.64 14.23
C ALA A 25 -3.65 5.71 13.00
N LEU A 26 -3.56 6.79 12.22
CA LEU A 26 -4.35 6.93 11.00
C LEU A 26 -4.05 5.83 9.99
N ARG A 27 -2.78 5.43 9.83
CA ARG A 27 -2.41 4.33 8.93
C ARG A 27 -3.12 3.04 9.32
N ARG A 28 -3.10 2.68 10.61
CA ARG A 28 -3.78 1.47 11.12
C ARG A 28 -5.28 1.50 10.89
N GLU A 29 -5.91 2.65 11.09
CA GLU A 29 -7.35 2.82 10.81
C GLU A 29 -7.66 2.65 9.32
N LEU A 30 -6.81 3.21 8.46
CA LEU A 30 -6.96 3.05 7.01
C LEU A 30 -6.77 1.59 6.58
N GLU A 31 -5.74 0.91 7.07
CA GLU A 31 -5.49 -0.52 6.81
C GLU A 31 -6.70 -1.37 7.22
N ALA A 32 -7.22 -1.18 8.44
CA ALA A 32 -8.38 -1.93 8.92
C ALA A 32 -9.66 -1.66 8.10
N GLU A 33 -9.88 -0.41 7.68
CA GLU A 33 -11.04 -0.07 6.85
C GLU A 33 -10.89 -0.60 5.42
N THR A 34 -9.69 -0.56 4.84
CA THR A 34 -9.45 -1.16 3.51
C THR A 34 -9.60 -2.68 3.53
N ASP A 35 -9.12 -3.36 4.58
CA ASP A 35 -9.28 -4.82 4.78
C ASP A 35 -10.75 -5.23 5.02
N ARG A 36 -11.58 -4.29 5.49
CA ARG A 36 -13.01 -4.50 5.66
C ARG A 36 -13.74 -4.36 4.32
N LEU A 37 -13.37 -3.35 3.53
CA LEU A 37 -14.00 -3.02 2.27
C LEU A 37 -13.66 -4.03 1.15
N ASP A 38 -12.43 -4.55 1.14
CA ASP A 38 -11.97 -5.46 0.09
C ASP A 38 -12.34 -6.94 0.34
N ARG A 39 -12.77 -7.27 1.56
CA ARG A 39 -13.03 -8.65 2.01
C ARG A 39 -13.96 -9.44 1.10
N ALA A 40 -15.08 -8.85 0.68
CA ALA A 40 -16.13 -9.56 -0.04
C ALA A 40 -15.63 -10.16 -1.38
N PRO A 41 -14.87 -9.43 -2.22
CA PRO A 41 -14.18 -10.01 -3.38
C PRO A 41 -13.30 -11.23 -3.06
N TYR A 42 -12.49 -11.18 -2.01
CA TYR A 42 -11.60 -12.29 -1.64
C TYR A 42 -12.39 -13.51 -1.10
N GLU A 43 -13.43 -13.26 -0.31
CA GLU A 43 -14.35 -14.32 0.15
C GLU A 43 -15.06 -15.00 -1.03
N HIS A 44 -15.46 -14.23 -2.05
CA HIS A 44 -16.07 -14.77 -3.27
C HIS A 44 -15.10 -15.66 -4.06
N LEU A 45 -13.83 -15.29 -4.13
CA LEU A 45 -12.80 -16.07 -4.83
C LEU A 45 -12.45 -17.37 -4.09
N GLY A 46 -12.54 -17.38 -2.76
CA GLY A 46 -12.06 -18.49 -1.93
C GLY A 46 -10.55 -18.72 -2.06
N ALA A 47 -10.03 -19.72 -1.35
CA ALA A 47 -8.58 -19.94 -1.26
C ALA A 47 -7.92 -20.19 -2.64
N GLU A 48 -8.52 -21.03 -3.49
CA GLU A 48 -7.99 -21.35 -4.82
C GLU A 48 -8.02 -20.12 -5.76
N GLY A 49 -9.10 -19.34 -5.73
CA GLY A 49 -9.20 -18.12 -6.52
C GLY A 49 -8.20 -17.05 -6.09
N VAL A 50 -7.92 -16.94 -4.79
CA VAL A 50 -6.89 -16.04 -4.25
C VAL A 50 -5.48 -16.50 -4.64
N GLU A 51 -5.21 -17.81 -4.61
CA GLU A 51 -3.94 -18.35 -5.11
C GLU A 51 -3.73 -18.01 -6.58
N ARG A 52 -4.75 -18.22 -7.42
CA ARG A 52 -4.71 -17.88 -8.84
C ARG A 52 -4.54 -16.38 -9.08
N LEU A 53 -5.25 -15.54 -8.32
CA LEU A 53 -5.11 -14.09 -8.39
C LEU A 53 -3.66 -13.67 -8.05
N THR A 54 -3.09 -14.28 -7.01
CA THR A 54 -1.72 -14.02 -6.58
C THR A 54 -0.70 -14.40 -7.65
N GLU A 55 -0.85 -15.56 -8.29
CA GLU A 55 0.00 -16.01 -9.40
C GLU A 55 -0.01 -14.99 -10.56
N LEU A 56 -1.21 -14.58 -10.98
CA LEU A 56 -1.38 -13.64 -12.10
C LEU A 56 -0.82 -12.26 -11.79
N ALA A 57 -1.15 -11.71 -10.61
CA ALA A 57 -0.69 -10.39 -10.18
C ALA A 57 0.84 -10.36 -9.99
N SER A 58 1.42 -11.42 -9.42
CA SER A 58 2.87 -11.55 -9.26
C SER A 58 3.58 -11.62 -10.62
N GLY A 59 3.05 -12.39 -11.57
CA GLY A 59 3.58 -12.48 -12.92
C GLY A 59 3.56 -11.13 -13.66
N LEU A 60 2.46 -10.38 -13.55
CA LEU A 60 2.35 -9.04 -14.13
C LEU A 60 3.33 -8.06 -13.49
N THR A 61 3.37 -8.04 -12.15
CA THR A 61 4.24 -7.13 -11.38
C THR A 61 5.71 -7.39 -11.67
N GLY A 62 6.12 -8.67 -11.74
CA GLY A 62 7.49 -9.05 -12.11
C GLY A 62 7.90 -8.57 -13.51
N ARG A 63 7.00 -8.68 -14.49
CA ARG A 63 7.25 -8.15 -15.85
C ARG A 63 7.36 -6.63 -15.88
N ALA A 64 6.48 -5.94 -15.15
CA ALA A 64 6.52 -4.48 -15.04
C ALA A 64 7.84 -4.01 -14.41
N LEU A 65 8.29 -4.68 -13.34
CA LEU A 65 9.58 -4.41 -12.70
C LEU A 65 10.75 -4.62 -13.69
N ALA A 66 10.78 -5.75 -14.40
CA ALA A 66 11.82 -6.03 -15.39
C ALA A 66 11.85 -5.02 -16.55
N ALA A 67 10.69 -4.44 -16.88
CA ALA A 67 10.55 -3.37 -17.87
C ALA A 67 10.89 -1.97 -17.34
N GLY A 68 11.27 -1.83 -16.07
CA GLY A 68 11.63 -0.54 -15.46
C GLY A 68 10.43 0.33 -15.09
N ALA A 69 9.25 -0.26 -14.82
CA ALA A 69 8.05 0.50 -14.47
C ALA A 69 8.18 1.31 -13.17
N PHE A 70 9.07 0.91 -12.26
CA PHE A 70 9.26 1.56 -10.96
C PHE A 70 10.64 2.22 -10.87
N PRO A 71 10.73 3.53 -10.59
CA PRO A 71 12.00 4.21 -10.40
C PRO A 71 12.74 3.72 -9.15
N ALA A 72 14.07 3.83 -9.17
CA ALA A 72 14.91 3.53 -8.00
C ALA A 72 14.47 4.38 -6.79
N GLY A 73 14.37 3.74 -5.62
CA GLY A 73 13.97 4.42 -4.37
C GLY A 73 12.47 4.66 -4.21
N MET A 74 11.61 4.15 -5.10
CA MET A 74 10.14 4.21 -4.95
C MET A 74 9.53 3.00 -4.24
N VAL A 75 10.34 2.16 -3.59
CA VAL A 75 9.84 1.06 -2.75
C VAL A 75 9.72 1.57 -1.32
N GLY A 76 8.52 1.45 -0.75
CA GLY A 76 8.25 1.87 0.63
C GLY A 76 9.03 1.07 1.67
N LYS A 77 9.21 1.65 2.86
CA LYS A 77 9.68 0.91 4.04
C LYS A 77 8.54 -0.01 4.46
N GLY A 78 8.80 -1.31 4.52
CA GLY A 78 7.82 -2.33 4.93
C GLY A 78 7.35 -2.18 6.36
#